data_AF-A0A967WWI5-F1
#
_entry.id   AF-A0A967WWI5-F1
#
_cell.length_a   1.000
_cell.length_b   1.000
_cell.length_c   1.000
_cell.angle_alpha   90.00
_cell.angle_beta   90.00
_cell.angle_gamma   90.00
#
_symmetry.space_group_name_H-M   'P 1'
#
loop_
_entity.id
_entity.type
_entity.pdbx_description
1 polymer ?
#
loop_
_entity_poly.entity_id
_entity_poly.type
_entity_poly.pdbx_seq_one_letter_code
_entity_poly.pdbx_strand_id
1 'polypeptide(L)'
;LSPEDKDRMFRLNIDPDSIQWRRVLDVSDAALRNVIIGLGGKSDGTPRQSGYDITVASEIMAALAMCSDLADLRERMGRIIIGTSNPGGKQSKGAVDPI
;
A
#
# COMPACT_ATOMS: atom_id res chain seq x y z
N LEU A 1 -13.93 -9.26 10.02
CA LEU A 1 -13.91 -9.73 8.61
C LEU A 1 -14.94 -10.81 8.47
N SER A 2 -16.03 -10.53 7.76
CA SER A 2 -17.05 -11.52 7.46
C SER A 2 -16.42 -12.65 6.62
N PRO A 3 -17.01 -13.86 6.61
CA PRO A 3 -16.58 -14.93 5.71
C PRO A 3 -16.60 -14.52 4.23
N GLU A 4 -17.52 -13.63 3.83
CA GLU A 4 -17.63 -13.10 2.47
C GLU A 4 -16.47 -12.17 2.10
N ASP A 5 -16.01 -11.33 3.05
CA ASP A 5 -14.86 -10.44 2.84
C ASP A 5 -13.55 -11.22 2.63
N LYS A 6 -13.43 -12.37 3.29
CA LYS A 6 -12.26 -13.26 3.16
C LYS A 6 -12.20 -13.96 1.81
N ASP A 7 -13.36 -14.25 1.21
CA ASP A 7 -13.45 -14.85 -0.13
C ASP A 7 -13.14 -13.84 -1.24
N ARG A 8 -13.47 -12.55 -1.01
CA ARG A 8 -13.09 -11.43 -1.89
C ARG A 8 -11.61 -11.05 -1.81
N MET A 9 -10.92 -11.38 -0.72
CA MET A 9 -9.47 -11.19 -0.60
C MET A 9 -8.72 -12.20 -1.45
N PHE A 10 -8.58 -11.92 -2.75
CA PHE A 10 -7.58 -12.58 -3.58
C PHE A 10 -6.21 -12.35 -2.96
N ARG A 11 -5.51 -13.43 -2.59
CA ARG A 11 -4.09 -13.34 -2.21
C ARG A 11 -3.30 -12.88 -3.43
N LEU A 12 -2.97 -11.60 -3.46
CA LEU A 12 -2.12 -11.00 -4.48
C LEU A 12 -0.72 -11.56 -4.31
N ASN A 13 -0.16 -12.14 -5.38
CA ASN A 13 1.22 -12.63 -5.40
C ASN A 13 2.19 -11.44 -5.61
N ILE A 14 2.14 -10.47 -4.68
CA ILE A 14 2.96 -9.25 -4.73
C ILE A 14 4.42 -9.64 -4.56
N ASP A 15 5.27 -9.10 -5.43
CA ASP A 15 6.71 -9.14 -5.23
C ASP A 15 7.09 -8.16 -4.10
N PRO A 16 7.59 -8.62 -2.94
CA PRO A 16 7.93 -7.76 -1.81
C PRO A 16 8.92 -6.65 -2.14
N ASP A 17 9.83 -6.88 -3.08
CA ASP A 17 10.86 -5.93 -3.47
C ASP A 17 10.32 -4.86 -4.44
N SER A 18 9.16 -5.12 -5.06
CA SER A 18 8.46 -4.17 -5.94
C SER A 18 7.58 -3.16 -5.20
N ILE A 19 7.42 -3.29 -3.87
CA ILE A 19 6.53 -2.44 -3.09
C ILE A 19 7.10 -1.02 -3.02
N GLN A 20 6.48 -0.11 -3.76
CA GLN A 20 6.83 1.32 -3.77
C GLN A 20 6.13 2.07 -2.63
N TRP A 21 5.10 1.47 -2.03
CA TRP A 21 4.33 2.07 -0.95
C TRP A 21 5.12 2.14 0.37
N ARG A 22 5.60 3.35 0.68
CA ARG A 22 6.30 3.69 1.92
C ARG A 22 5.32 4.08 3.02
N ARG A 23 5.77 4.04 4.28
CA ARG A 23 4.97 4.52 5.42
C ARG A 23 5.17 6.02 5.60
N VAL A 24 4.36 6.65 6.43
CA VAL A 24 4.49 8.08 6.73
C VAL A 24 4.52 8.35 8.21
N LEU A 25 5.17 9.46 8.58
CA LEU A 25 5.22 10.00 9.93
C LEU A 25 5.29 11.53 9.85
N ASP A 26 4.62 12.25 10.75
CA ASP A 26 4.63 13.72 10.77
C ASP A 26 5.70 14.28 11.72
N VAL A 27 6.95 13.87 11.50
CA VAL A 27 8.12 14.39 12.22
C VAL A 27 9.31 14.45 11.28
N SER A 28 10.26 15.34 11.59
CA SER A 28 11.53 15.44 10.87
C SER A 28 12.53 14.40 11.40
N ASP A 29 12.49 13.18 10.85
CA ASP A 29 13.45 12.11 11.19
C ASP A 29 14.13 11.52 9.95
N ALA A 30 15.44 11.78 9.80
CA ALA A 30 16.23 11.28 8.68
C ALA A 30 16.62 9.80 8.83
N ALA A 31 16.59 9.23 10.04
CA ALA A 31 16.98 7.85 10.29
C ALA A 31 15.99 6.85 9.67
N LEU A 32 14.74 7.27 9.47
CA LEU A 32 13.68 6.43 8.91
C LEU A 32 13.62 6.41 7.37
N ARG A 33 14.50 7.16 6.69
CA ARG A 33 14.50 7.25 5.21
C ARG A 33 14.70 5.89 4.54
N ASN A 34 15.52 5.03 5.12
CA ASN A 34 15.81 3.68 4.63
C ASN A 34 15.86 2.71 5.81
N VAL A 35 14.94 1.77 5.85
CA VAL A 35 14.83 0.77 6.93
C VAL A 35 14.60 -0.62 6.34
N ILE A 36 14.97 -1.65 7.10
CA ILE A 36 14.56 -3.02 6.83
C ILE A 36 13.45 -3.37 7.83
N ILE A 37 12.30 -3.76 7.32
CA ILE A 37 11.15 -4.19 8.14
C ILE A 37 11.00 -5.70 8.08
N GLY A 38 10.13 -6.26 8.91
CA GLY A 38 9.82 -7.70 8.90
C GLY A 38 10.95 -8.57 9.41
N LEU A 39 11.81 -8.02 10.26
CA LEU A 39 12.87 -8.74 10.96
C LEU A 39 12.30 -9.39 12.22
N GLY A 40 12.90 -10.52 12.64
CA GLY A 40 12.51 -11.24 13.85
C GLY A 40 12.16 -12.70 13.58
N GLY A 41 11.04 -13.15 14.15
CA GLY A 41 10.51 -14.50 14.01
C GLY A 41 9.58 -14.67 12.80
N LYS A 42 9.07 -15.89 12.62
CA LYS A 42 8.17 -16.25 11.49
C LYS A 42 6.87 -15.44 11.45
N SER A 43 6.42 -14.89 12.59
CA SER A 43 5.21 -14.08 12.70
C SER A 43 5.40 -12.62 12.29
N ASP A 44 6.64 -12.16 12.14
CA ASP A 44 6.94 -10.72 12.00
C ASP A 44 6.91 -10.25 10.53
N GLY A 45 6.59 -11.16 9.61
CA GLY A 45 6.47 -10.89 8.19
C GLY A 45 7.72 -11.25 7.39
N THR A 46 7.74 -10.83 6.12
CA THR A 46 8.86 -11.07 5.21
C THR A 46 9.82 -9.89 5.26
N PRO A 47 11.14 -10.12 5.50
CA PRO A 47 12.13 -9.06 5.45
C PRO A 47 12.13 -8.33 4.10
N ARG A 48 12.06 -7.00 4.10
CA ARG A 48 12.22 -6.19 2.89
C ARG A 48 12.70 -4.77 3.20
N GLN A 49 13.27 -4.11 2.20
CA GLN A 49 13.59 -2.69 2.29
C GLN A 49 12.31 -1.83 2.23
N SER A 50 12.31 -0.74 2.98
CA SER A 50 11.21 0.22 3.05
C SER A 50 11.76 1.58 3.52
N GLY A 51 10.89 2.58 3.65
CA GLY A 51 11.20 3.78 4.40
C GLY A 51 9.94 4.49 4.89
N TYR A 52 10.17 5.61 5.56
CA TYR A 52 9.15 6.56 5.96
C TYR A 52 9.39 7.90 5.26
N ASP A 53 8.30 8.52 4.84
CA ASP A 53 8.28 9.88 4.31
C ASP A 53 7.46 10.80 5.24
N ILE A 54 7.64 12.11 5.12
CA ILE A 54 6.82 13.07 5.86
C ILE A 54 5.37 12.97 5.39
N THR A 55 4.39 13.09 6.29
CA THR A 55 2.95 12.89 5.97
C THR A 55 2.47 13.69 4.77
N VAL A 56 2.94 14.93 4.60
CA VAL A 56 2.56 15.79 3.46
C VAL A 56 3.05 15.28 2.09
N ALA A 57 4.04 14.37 2.06
CA ALA A 57 4.50 13.74 0.83
C ALA A 57 3.62 12.55 0.38
N SER A 58 2.61 12.16 1.18
CA SER A 58 1.73 11.04 0.87
C SER A 58 0.88 11.30 -0.37
N GLU A 59 0.75 10.29 -1.24
CA GLU A 59 -0.23 10.31 -2.33
C GLU A 59 -1.67 10.44 -1.80
N ILE A 60 -1.94 9.97 -0.57
CA ILE A 60 -3.24 10.18 0.10
C ILE A 60 -3.48 11.68 0.32
N MET A 61 -2.47 12.44 0.76
CA MET A 61 -2.59 13.89 0.94
C MET A 61 -2.78 14.59 -0.41
N ALA A 62 -2.11 14.13 -1.47
CA ALA A 62 -2.33 14.66 -2.82
C ALA A 62 -3.76 14.38 -3.31
N ALA A 63 -4.27 13.16 -3.12
CA ALA A 63 -5.64 12.80 -3.45
C ALA A 63 -6.66 13.62 -2.67
N LEU A 64 -6.44 13.81 -1.37
CA LEU A 64 -7.27 14.65 -0.50
C LEU A 64 -7.27 16.13 -0.93
N ALA A 65 -6.12 16.67 -1.31
CA ALA A 65 -6.00 18.06 -1.75
C ALA A 65 -6.65 18.32 -3.12
N MET A 66 -6.84 17.28 -3.94
CA MET A 66 -7.39 17.37 -5.30
C MET A 66 -8.79 16.79 -5.46
N CYS A 67 -9.37 16.19 -4.41
CA CYS A 67 -10.71 15.60 -4.50
C CYS A 67 -11.81 16.66 -4.44
N SER A 68 -12.88 16.44 -5.20
CA SER A 68 -14.05 17.33 -5.20
C SER A 68 -15.10 16.92 -4.16
N ASP A 69 -15.15 15.63 -3.83
CA ASP A 69 -16.05 15.04 -2.84
C ASP A 69 -15.49 13.68 -2.35
N LEU A 70 -16.23 13.03 -1.44
CA LEU A 70 -15.82 11.75 -0.86
C LEU A 70 -15.84 10.60 -1.87
N ALA A 71 -16.70 10.63 -2.88
CA ALA A 71 -16.77 9.60 -3.91
C ALA A 71 -15.54 9.68 -4.83
N ASP A 72 -15.15 10.89 -5.25
CA ASP A 72 -13.93 11.17 -5.99
C ASP A 72 -12.68 10.76 -5.19
N LEU A 73 -12.64 11.07 -3.89
CA LEU A 73 -11.53 10.63 -3.02
C LEU A 73 -11.42 9.10 -2.97
N ARG A 74 -12.55 8.39 -2.82
CA ARG A 74 -12.59 6.92 -2.81
C ARG A 74 -12.08 6.33 -4.13
N GLU A 75 -12.49 6.91 -5.26
CA GLU A 75 -12.03 6.49 -6.58
C GLU A 75 -10.52 6.71 -6.76
N ARG A 76 -10.00 7.88 -6.36
CA ARG A 76 -8.56 8.18 -6.41
C ARG A 76 -7.75 7.22 -5.56
N MET A 77 -8.19 6.94 -4.33
CA MET A 77 -7.56 5.96 -3.46
C MET A 77 -7.56 4.55 -4.08
N GLY A 78 -8.62 4.17 -4.79
CA GLY A 78 -8.72 2.89 -5.48
C GLY A 78 -7.77 2.73 -6.68
N ARG A 79 -7.26 3.83 -7.24
CA ARG A 79 -6.33 3.84 -8.38
C ARG A 79 -4.84 3.81 -7.99
N ILE A 80 -4.55 3.92 -6.69
CA ILE A 80 -3.19 3.94 -6.17
C ILE A 80 -2.49 2.59 -6.43
N ILE A 81 -1.28 2.66 -6.99
CA ILE A 81 -0.45 1.48 -7.24
C ILE A 81 0.52 1.30 -6.07
N ILE A 82 0.40 0.18 -5.36
CA ILE A 82 1.24 -0.09 -4.17
C ILE A 82 2.50 -0.93 -4.48
N GLY A 83 2.50 -1.66 -5.60
CA GLY A 83 3.56 -2.58 -6.01
C GLY A 83 3.10 -3.47 -7.17
N THR A 84 3.97 -4.35 -7.65
CA THR A 84 3.68 -5.26 -8.77
C THR A 84 3.64 -6.72 -8.30
N SER A 85 2.96 -7.57 -9.07
CA SER A 85 2.95 -9.00 -8.82
C SER A 85 4.12 -9.69 -9.53
N ASN A 86 4.62 -10.78 -8.94
CA ASN A 86 5.54 -11.69 -9.63
C ASN A 86 4.95 -12.18 -10.97
N PRO A 87 5.77 -12.52 -11.98
CA PRO A 87 5.30 -13.13 -13.22
C PRO A 87 4.42 -14.36 -12.94
N GLY A 88 3.23 -14.42 -13.55
CA GLY A 88 2.22 -15.45 -13.27
C GLY A 88 1.32 -15.18 -12.05
N GLY A 89 1.51 -14.06 -11.36
CA GLY A 89 0.58 -13.56 -10.36
C GLY A 89 -0.79 -13.23 -10.96
N LYS A 90 -1.86 -13.54 -10.22
CA LYS A 90 -3.22 -13.18 -10.65
C LYS A 90 -3.34 -11.66 -10.72
N GLN A 91 -3.67 -11.14 -11.89
CA GLN A 91 -4.07 -9.74 -12.06
C GLN A 91 -5.51 -9.57 -11.57
N SER A 92 -5.82 -8.40 -11.02
CA SER A 92 -7.22 -7.98 -10.88
C SER A 92 -7.88 -8.05 -12.27
N LYS A 93 -8.91 -8.88 -12.41
CA LYS A 93 -9.61 -9.09 -13.69
C LYS A 93 -10.65 -8.01 -14.01
N GLY A 94 -10.69 -6.91 -13.26
CA GLY A 94 -11.65 -5.83 -13.48
C GLY A 94 -11.35 -4.58 -12.67
N ALA A 95 -12.24 -3.59 -12.76
CA ALA A 95 -12.23 -2.47 -11.83
C ALA A 95 -12.29 -3.04 -10.40
N VAL A 96 -11.26 -2.78 -9.61
CA VAL A 96 -11.30 -3.09 -8.19
C VAL A 96 -12.36 -2.15 -7.63
N ASP A 97 -13.48 -2.70 -7.13
CA ASP A 97 -14.46 -1.88 -6.42
C ASP A 97 -13.69 -1.12 -5.33
N PRO A 98 -13.72 0.21 -5.34
CA PRO A 98 -13.06 0.97 -4.30
C PRO A 98 -13.65 0.50 -2.96
N ILE A 99 -12.81 0.11 -2.00
CA ILE A 99 -13.20 -0.25 -0.63
C ILE A 99 -14.08 0.81 0.02
#